data_AF-A0A6V8E3E0-F1
#
_entry.id   AF-A0A6V8E3E0-F1
#
_cell.length_a   1.000
_cell.length_b   1.000
_cell.length_c   1.000
_cell.angle_alpha   90.00
_cell.angle_beta   90.00
_cell.angle_gamma   90.00
#
_symmetry.space_group_name_H-M   'P 1'
#
loop_
_entity.id
_entity.type
_entity.pdbx_description
1 polymer ?
#
loop_
_entity_poly.entity_id
_entity_poly.type
_entity_poly.pdbx_seq_one_letter_code
_entity_poly.pdbx_strand_id
1 'polypeptide(L)'
;MSQFPTISPVSNIHPDDTDQERPPTTDSDGDGIPDVHENLFSEWVNGTAIDGRGYAMEGLDKDDASDAILDLDKDGLNATEEYCWPYPADCTDPGFLRGLTGVVDGEGIRSYLDPRKSDTDGDGMPDGYEAYMCLRIGGFDVFAQRYQCEDFDPLNASDATKDPDMDGFDVNRDGIMNQNEWYTSSEEYIYGAPSNHTTELDGLWCAATLPEGSLLTNWPFIPTGVNATFQNLLPACTNAESPVGEDLWLGTDPLLKDSDRYNWDGFSIRSLFPSFGDGIPDGWEVHFGIDPLNRSSALTDEDFDGWDANLDGVFSPDVSRTETALALGEQLSNIEEYNIYFDDGNQVIAGLKSVEFDAENPTLFSYPISFATSNDEMSIIHHDIRAMDVVG
;
A
#
# COMPACT_ATOMS: atom_id res chain seq x y z
N MET A 1 13.87 33.46 14.43
CA MET A 1 13.81 34.64 13.53
C MET A 1 12.33 34.93 13.29
N SER A 2 11.91 36.18 13.36
CA SER A 2 10.50 36.58 13.23
C SER A 2 10.01 36.27 11.81
N GLN A 3 9.13 35.29 11.66
CA GLN A 3 8.44 35.01 10.40
C GLN A 3 7.32 36.03 10.22
N PHE A 4 7.31 36.70 9.08
CA PHE A 4 6.19 37.53 8.69
C PHE A 4 5.05 36.60 8.24
N PRO A 5 3.78 36.90 8.58
CA PRO A 5 2.65 36.23 7.94
C PRO A 5 2.77 36.45 6.42
N THR A 6 2.22 35.54 5.64
CA THR A 6 1.99 35.74 4.21
C THR A 6 1.19 37.02 4.06
N ILE A 7 1.88 38.11 3.69
CA ILE A 7 1.22 39.38 3.37
C ILE A 7 0.63 39.18 1.98
N SER A 8 -0.68 38.93 1.90
CA SER A 8 -1.41 39.19 0.67
C SER A 8 -1.05 40.62 0.25
N PRO A 9 -0.58 40.84 -0.99
CA PRO A 9 -0.21 42.18 -1.43
C PRO A 9 -1.40 43.10 -1.19
N VAL A 10 -1.20 44.17 -0.43
CA VAL A 10 -2.22 45.17 -0.21
C VAL A 10 -2.51 45.82 -1.55
N SER A 11 -3.60 45.38 -2.20
CA SER A 11 -4.06 45.87 -3.51
C SER A 11 -4.23 47.39 -3.51
N ASN A 12 -4.60 47.97 -2.36
CA ASN A 12 -4.81 49.40 -2.26
C ASN A 12 -4.53 49.99 -0.87
N ILE A 13 -3.93 51.18 -0.85
CA ILE A 13 -3.54 51.92 0.36
C ILE A 13 -4.68 52.84 0.84
N HIS A 14 -5.75 52.93 0.04
CA HIS A 14 -6.95 53.71 0.32
C HIS A 14 -8.12 52.78 0.72
N PRO A 15 -8.61 52.84 1.98
CA PRO A 15 -9.74 52.02 2.45
C PRO A 15 -11.05 52.22 1.68
N ASP A 16 -11.19 53.34 0.96
CA ASP A 16 -12.37 53.67 0.17
C ASP A 16 -12.35 53.02 -1.24
N ASP A 17 -11.20 52.49 -1.65
CA ASP A 17 -10.97 51.84 -2.95
C ASP A 17 -10.78 50.31 -2.80
N THR A 18 -11.16 49.74 -1.64
CA THR A 18 -11.19 48.30 -1.43
C THR A 18 -12.54 47.74 -1.88
N ASP A 19 -12.56 46.53 -2.42
CA ASP A 19 -13.78 45.87 -2.90
C ASP A 19 -14.74 45.45 -1.76
N GLN A 20 -14.56 45.99 -0.54
CA GLN A 20 -15.26 45.61 0.70
C GLN A 20 -15.17 44.12 1.03
N GLU A 21 -14.22 43.40 0.43
CA GLU A 21 -13.95 42.01 0.77
C GLU A 21 -13.55 41.90 2.24
N ARG A 22 -14.05 40.85 2.89
CA ARG A 22 -13.83 40.60 4.31
C ARG A 22 -12.33 40.36 4.54
N PRO A 23 -11.80 40.66 5.75
CA PRO A 23 -10.38 40.47 6.04
C PRO A 23 -9.87 39.06 5.69
N PRO A 24 -8.59 38.88 5.32
CA PRO A 24 -8.03 37.60 4.85
C PRO A 24 -7.98 36.45 5.88
N THR A 25 -8.39 36.70 7.13
CA THR A 25 -8.47 35.69 8.20
C THR A 25 -9.90 35.56 8.69
N THR A 26 -10.85 35.94 7.86
CA THR A 26 -12.27 35.75 8.13
C THR A 26 -12.58 34.29 7.85
N ASP A 27 -13.39 33.72 8.72
CA ASP A 27 -14.09 32.45 8.57
C ASP A 27 -15.56 32.90 8.49
N SER A 28 -16.11 32.85 7.27
CA SER A 28 -17.32 33.58 6.89
C SER A 28 -18.61 32.90 7.29
N ASP A 29 -18.60 31.57 7.39
CA ASP A 29 -19.71 30.71 7.77
C ASP A 29 -19.51 30.05 9.16
N GLY A 30 -18.31 30.13 9.73
CA GLY A 30 -18.00 29.82 11.12
C GLY A 30 -17.68 28.35 11.37
N ASP A 31 -17.16 27.63 10.38
CA ASP A 31 -16.81 26.21 10.50
C ASP A 31 -15.39 25.94 11.01
N GLY A 32 -14.55 26.98 11.09
CA GLY A 32 -13.16 26.92 11.56
C GLY A 32 -12.11 26.83 10.45
N ILE A 33 -12.51 26.67 9.19
CA ILE A 33 -11.66 26.79 8.02
C ILE A 33 -11.66 28.27 7.58
N PRO A 34 -10.49 28.92 7.42
CA PRO A 34 -10.47 30.31 6.97
C PRO A 34 -10.82 30.45 5.48
N ASP A 35 -11.53 31.52 5.12
CA ASP A 35 -11.90 31.86 3.73
C ASP A 35 -10.70 31.78 2.76
N VAL A 36 -9.48 32.08 3.22
CA VAL A 36 -8.27 32.01 2.37
C VAL A 36 -7.88 30.58 1.97
N HIS A 37 -8.13 29.60 2.82
CA HIS A 37 -7.90 28.19 2.50
C HIS A 37 -9.01 27.67 1.59
N GLU A 38 -10.26 28.02 1.88
CA GLU A 38 -11.39 27.62 1.04
C GLU A 38 -11.26 28.21 -0.38
N ASN A 39 -10.87 29.49 -0.49
CA ASN A 39 -10.59 30.10 -1.79
C ASN A 39 -9.47 29.37 -2.57
N LEU A 40 -8.47 28.78 -1.89
CA LEU A 40 -7.40 28.00 -2.52
C LEU A 40 -7.95 26.73 -3.19
N PHE A 41 -8.97 26.11 -2.57
CA PHE A 41 -9.59 24.86 -3.02
C PHE A 41 -11.02 25.03 -3.54
N SER A 42 -11.42 26.25 -3.92
CA SER A 42 -12.79 26.57 -4.37
C SER A 42 -13.14 26.09 -5.78
N GLU A 43 -12.13 25.82 -6.61
CA GLU A 43 -12.37 25.34 -7.97
C GLU A 43 -12.75 23.85 -7.98
N TRP A 44 -13.59 23.46 -8.94
CA TRP A 44 -13.93 22.04 -9.12
C TRP A 44 -12.77 21.27 -9.76
N VAL A 45 -12.47 20.09 -9.22
CA VAL A 45 -11.54 19.15 -9.83
C VAL A 45 -12.34 18.17 -10.68
N ASN A 46 -11.99 18.06 -11.97
CA ASN A 46 -12.62 17.11 -12.88
C ASN A 46 -11.57 16.14 -13.38
N GLY A 47 -11.87 14.85 -13.28
CA GLY A 47 -10.95 13.77 -13.63
C GLY A 47 -11.61 12.68 -14.46
N THR A 48 -10.81 11.74 -14.92
CA THR A 48 -11.28 10.52 -15.57
C THR A 48 -10.49 9.36 -15.01
N ALA A 49 -11.20 8.41 -14.40
CA ALA A 49 -10.66 7.17 -13.90
C ALA A 49 -10.00 6.33 -15.00
N ILE A 50 -9.20 5.35 -14.61
CA ILE A 50 -8.45 4.47 -15.52
C ILE A 50 -9.39 3.75 -16.52
N ASP A 51 -10.61 3.44 -16.11
CA ASP A 51 -11.63 2.77 -16.93
C ASP A 51 -12.50 3.72 -17.78
N GLY A 52 -12.23 5.02 -17.73
CA GLY A 52 -12.95 6.04 -18.48
C GLY A 52 -14.18 6.62 -17.78
N ARG A 53 -14.47 6.24 -16.52
CA ARG A 53 -15.50 6.91 -15.71
C ARG A 53 -15.04 8.33 -15.36
N GLY A 54 -15.86 9.33 -15.69
CA GLY A 54 -15.60 10.70 -15.28
C GLY A 54 -16.02 10.92 -13.82
N TYR A 55 -15.25 11.71 -13.09
CA TYR A 55 -15.60 12.19 -11.75
C TYR A 55 -15.39 13.70 -11.65
N ALA A 56 -16.12 14.32 -10.73
CA ALA A 56 -16.05 15.74 -10.45
C ALA A 56 -16.17 15.95 -8.95
N MET A 57 -15.15 16.57 -8.36
CA MET A 57 -15.12 16.98 -6.97
C MET A 57 -15.41 18.47 -6.89
N GLU A 58 -16.45 18.81 -6.15
CA GLU A 58 -16.79 20.18 -5.80
C GLU A 58 -15.66 20.80 -4.96
N GLY A 59 -15.41 22.10 -5.14
CA GLY A 59 -14.46 22.81 -4.31
C GLY A 59 -15.10 23.32 -3.02
N LEU A 60 -14.28 23.73 -2.06
CA LEU A 60 -14.77 24.33 -0.82
C LEU A 60 -15.50 25.67 -1.07
N ASP A 61 -16.54 25.93 -0.29
CA ASP A 61 -17.37 27.14 -0.36
C ASP A 61 -17.38 27.86 0.99
N LYS A 62 -16.66 28.97 1.05
CA LYS A 62 -16.57 29.93 2.17
C LYS A 62 -17.88 30.52 2.71
N ASP A 63 -19.02 30.16 2.16
CA ASP A 63 -20.34 30.54 2.67
C ASP A 63 -21.21 29.31 3.06
N ASP A 64 -20.67 28.08 3.01
CA ASP A 64 -21.32 26.80 3.36
C ASP A 64 -20.49 25.91 4.33
N ALA A 65 -20.57 26.25 5.62
CA ALA A 65 -20.00 25.52 6.76
C ALA A 65 -20.24 23.99 6.84
N SER A 66 -21.07 23.41 5.97
CA SER A 66 -21.30 21.97 5.95
C SER A 66 -20.21 21.20 5.20
N ASP A 67 -19.45 21.84 4.31
CA ASP A 67 -18.39 21.21 3.52
C ASP A 67 -17.16 20.83 4.37
N ALA A 68 -16.85 21.59 5.43
CA ALA A 68 -15.74 21.32 6.34
C ALA A 68 -15.74 19.93 6.99
N ILE A 69 -16.91 19.31 7.15
CA ILE A 69 -17.05 17.97 7.76
C ILE A 69 -17.26 16.85 6.73
N LEU A 70 -17.30 17.18 5.45
CA LEU A 70 -17.46 16.21 4.38
C LEU A 70 -16.08 15.67 3.96
N ASP A 71 -16.06 14.36 3.75
CA ASP A 71 -14.99 13.63 3.07
C ASP A 71 -15.47 13.43 1.62
N LEU A 72 -15.04 14.34 0.75
CA LEU A 72 -15.59 14.47 -0.61
C LEU A 72 -14.92 13.51 -1.60
N ASP A 73 -13.61 13.37 -1.45
CA ASP A 73 -12.74 12.49 -2.23
C ASP A 73 -12.58 11.08 -1.64
N LYS A 74 -13.22 10.79 -0.50
CA LYS A 74 -13.41 9.46 0.07
C LYS A 74 -12.10 8.76 0.41
N ASP A 75 -11.15 9.53 0.91
CA ASP A 75 -9.84 9.05 1.33
C ASP A 75 -9.79 8.78 2.84
N GLY A 76 -10.87 9.09 3.56
CA GLY A 76 -10.99 8.88 5.00
C GLY A 76 -10.54 10.07 5.85
N LEU A 77 -10.30 11.24 5.26
CA LEU A 77 -10.18 12.54 5.91
C LEU A 77 -11.31 13.45 5.45
N ASN A 78 -11.80 14.32 6.33
CA ASN A 78 -12.66 15.42 5.92
C ASN A 78 -11.86 16.71 5.69
N ALA A 79 -12.48 17.70 5.05
CA ALA A 79 -11.83 18.96 4.73
C ALA A 79 -11.20 19.68 5.95
N THR A 80 -11.77 19.54 7.15
CA THR A 80 -11.15 20.07 8.38
C THR A 80 -9.88 19.32 8.76
N GLU A 81 -9.88 17.99 8.70
CA GLU A 81 -8.73 17.13 8.98
C GLU A 81 -7.58 17.45 8.01
N GLU A 82 -7.90 17.63 6.73
CA GLU A 82 -6.96 18.01 5.67
C GLU A 82 -6.40 19.42 5.83
N TYR A 83 -7.28 20.40 6.11
CA TYR A 83 -6.84 21.76 6.45
C TYR A 83 -5.91 21.75 7.66
N CYS A 84 -6.22 20.95 8.68
CA CYS A 84 -5.45 20.88 9.91
C CYS A 84 -4.10 20.18 9.74
N TRP A 85 -3.91 19.34 8.71
CA TRP A 85 -2.67 18.59 8.50
C TRP A 85 -1.42 19.48 8.61
N PRO A 86 -0.37 19.10 9.35
CA PRO A 86 -0.11 17.81 10.02
C PRO A 86 -0.55 17.79 11.50
N TYR A 87 -1.55 18.58 11.86
CA TYR A 87 -2.14 18.60 13.19
C TYR A 87 -3.47 17.83 13.20
N PRO A 88 -3.95 17.35 14.36
CA PRO A 88 -5.29 16.78 14.44
C PRO A 88 -6.38 17.85 14.19
N ALA A 89 -7.60 17.41 13.91
CA ALA A 89 -8.76 18.26 13.60
C ALA A 89 -9.11 19.30 14.68
N ASP A 90 -8.64 19.12 15.93
CA ASP A 90 -8.77 20.11 17.00
C ASP A 90 -7.92 21.37 16.78
N CYS A 91 -7.23 21.49 15.63
CA CYS A 91 -6.44 22.66 15.27
C CYS A 91 -7.26 23.95 15.15
N THR A 92 -8.56 23.83 14.88
CA THR A 92 -9.51 24.95 14.80
C THR A 92 -10.00 25.41 16.18
N ASP A 93 -9.72 24.68 17.26
CA ASP A 93 -10.16 25.04 18.60
C ASP A 93 -9.44 26.31 19.13
N PRO A 94 -10.16 27.26 19.77
CA PRO A 94 -9.57 28.49 20.30
C PRO A 94 -8.43 28.30 21.32
N GLY A 95 -8.34 27.12 21.93
CA GLY A 95 -7.34 26.76 22.94
C GLY A 95 -6.09 26.09 22.39
N PHE A 96 -6.01 25.89 21.07
CA PHE A 96 -4.97 25.13 20.43
C PHE A 96 -3.64 25.91 20.35
N LEU A 97 -2.63 25.46 21.10
CA LEU A 97 -1.35 26.17 21.24
C LEU A 97 -0.32 25.67 20.20
N ARG A 98 -0.43 26.03 18.91
CA ARG A 98 0.51 25.55 17.86
C ARG A 98 0.80 26.57 16.74
N GLY A 99 1.60 26.12 15.76
CA GLY A 99 1.98 26.87 14.55
C GLY A 99 0.88 26.89 13.49
N LEU A 100 1.17 27.49 12.35
CA LEU A 100 0.27 27.54 11.19
C LEU A 100 0.13 26.14 10.55
N THR A 101 -1.11 25.75 10.21
CA THR A 101 -1.45 24.50 9.50
C THR A 101 -0.81 24.42 8.12
N GLY A 102 -0.69 23.22 7.55
CA GLY A 102 0.09 22.94 6.35
C GLY A 102 1.58 22.77 6.65
N VAL A 103 2.27 22.09 5.74
CA VAL A 103 3.72 21.84 5.83
C VAL A 103 4.46 22.87 4.98
N VAL A 104 5.56 23.41 5.51
CA VAL A 104 6.40 24.37 4.78
C VAL A 104 7.64 23.65 4.29
N ASP A 105 7.88 23.71 2.99
CA ASP A 105 9.07 23.13 2.37
C ASP A 105 10.35 23.95 2.65
N GLY A 106 11.49 23.48 2.11
CA GLY A 106 12.77 24.17 2.24
C GLY A 106 12.82 25.55 1.55
N GLU A 107 11.86 25.85 0.68
CA GLU A 107 11.74 27.07 -0.12
C GLU A 107 10.79 28.10 0.53
N GLY A 108 10.09 27.69 1.59
CA GLY A 108 9.15 28.52 2.33
C GLY A 108 7.73 28.51 1.75
N ILE A 109 7.45 27.61 0.80
CA ILE A 109 6.11 27.40 0.25
C ILE A 109 5.35 26.47 1.19
N ARG A 110 4.08 26.80 1.43
CA ARG A 110 3.20 26.02 2.30
C ARG A 110 2.29 25.14 1.45
N SER A 111 2.29 23.86 1.74
CA SER A 111 1.45 22.84 1.12
C SER A 111 0.40 22.35 2.12
N TYR A 112 -0.74 21.94 1.59
CA TYR A 112 -1.89 21.39 2.30
C TYR A 112 -2.34 20.13 1.57
N LEU A 113 -3.02 19.24 2.28
CA LEU A 113 -3.83 18.19 1.64
C LEU A 113 -4.95 18.87 0.82
N ASP A 114 -5.27 18.31 -0.34
CA ASP A 114 -6.26 18.85 -1.26
C ASP A 114 -7.58 18.09 -1.10
N PRO A 115 -8.65 18.69 -0.51
CA PRO A 115 -9.92 18.04 -0.14
C PRO A 115 -10.80 17.56 -1.30
N ARG A 116 -10.21 17.51 -2.48
CA ARG A 116 -10.82 17.16 -3.76
C ARG A 116 -10.02 16.06 -4.45
N LYS A 117 -8.96 15.54 -3.81
CA LYS A 117 -8.03 14.56 -4.35
C LYS A 117 -7.62 13.62 -3.23
N SER A 118 -8.01 12.36 -3.38
CA SER A 118 -7.74 11.35 -2.36
C SER A 118 -6.26 11.06 -2.12
N ASP A 119 -5.40 11.40 -3.07
CA ASP A 119 -3.95 11.18 -3.07
C ASP A 119 -3.30 12.49 -3.53
N THR A 120 -2.94 13.33 -2.55
CA THR A 120 -2.53 14.71 -2.77
C THR A 120 -1.19 14.79 -3.49
N ASP A 121 -0.25 13.92 -3.15
CA ASP A 121 1.10 13.90 -3.69
C ASP A 121 1.30 12.96 -4.89
N GLY A 122 0.32 12.10 -5.16
CA GLY A 122 0.17 11.29 -6.37
C GLY A 122 1.02 10.03 -6.36
N ASP A 123 1.20 9.44 -5.19
CA ASP A 123 2.14 8.36 -4.91
C ASP A 123 1.50 6.96 -4.96
N GLY A 124 0.17 6.90 -5.01
CA GLY A 124 -0.64 5.68 -5.07
C GLY A 124 -1.26 5.26 -3.75
N MET A 125 -0.96 5.96 -2.64
CA MET A 125 -1.56 5.78 -1.33
C MET A 125 -2.48 6.98 -1.03
N PRO A 126 -3.73 6.76 -0.56
CA PRO A 126 -4.60 7.89 -0.21
C PRO A 126 -4.22 8.57 1.12
N ASP A 127 -4.47 9.88 1.24
CA ASP A 127 -3.94 10.68 2.36
C ASP A 127 -4.43 10.15 3.71
N GLY A 128 -5.71 9.79 3.83
CA GLY A 128 -6.24 9.18 5.05
C GLY A 128 -5.67 7.79 5.39
N TYR A 129 -5.31 6.98 4.39
CA TYR A 129 -4.59 5.71 4.61
C TYR A 129 -3.20 5.96 5.18
N GLU A 130 -2.46 6.89 4.58
CA GLU A 130 -1.11 7.26 5.02
C GLU A 130 -1.13 7.90 6.41
N ALA A 131 -2.08 8.78 6.69
CA ALA A 131 -2.28 9.37 8.02
C ALA A 131 -2.53 8.29 9.08
N TYR A 132 -3.33 7.27 8.75
CA TYR A 132 -3.55 6.11 9.60
C TYR A 132 -2.26 5.28 9.80
N MET A 133 -1.50 5.03 8.73
CA MET A 133 -0.22 4.30 8.81
C MET A 133 0.82 5.03 9.64
N CYS A 134 0.97 6.34 9.41
CA CYS A 134 1.84 7.21 10.19
C CYS A 134 1.48 7.16 11.69
N LEU A 135 0.19 7.20 12.04
CA LEU A 135 -0.24 7.01 13.42
C LEU A 135 0.14 5.61 13.95
N ARG A 136 -0.06 4.56 13.17
CA ARG A 136 0.21 3.16 13.53
C ARG A 136 1.68 2.93 13.89
N ILE A 137 2.60 3.55 13.16
CA ILE A 137 4.05 3.47 13.45
C ILE A 137 4.51 4.43 14.54
N GLY A 138 3.60 5.19 15.14
CA GLY A 138 3.90 6.13 16.23
C GLY A 138 4.43 7.48 15.76
N GLY A 139 4.12 7.89 14.52
CA GLY A 139 4.48 9.19 13.95
C GLY A 139 3.79 10.39 14.62
N PHE A 140 2.83 10.17 15.53
CA PHE A 140 2.21 11.26 16.28
C PHE A 140 3.05 11.67 17.51
N ASP A 141 3.68 12.84 17.45
CA ASP A 141 4.37 13.43 18.60
C ASP A 141 3.34 14.00 19.58
N VAL A 142 3.14 13.36 20.74
CA VAL A 142 2.15 13.81 21.74
C VAL A 142 2.48 15.15 22.43
N PHE A 143 3.71 15.67 22.33
CA PHE A 143 4.11 16.94 22.96
C PHE A 143 4.02 18.11 21.98
N ALA A 144 4.54 17.93 20.77
CA ALA A 144 4.33 18.88 19.68
C ALA A 144 2.89 18.80 19.14
N GLN A 145 2.24 17.67 19.42
CA GLN A 145 0.93 17.25 18.95
C GLN A 145 0.85 17.42 17.43
N ARG A 146 1.73 16.74 16.72
CA ARG A 146 1.87 16.86 15.28
C ARG A 146 2.26 15.51 14.72
N TYR A 147 1.72 15.17 13.57
CA TYR A 147 2.18 14.05 12.76
C TYR A 147 3.54 14.37 12.13
N GLN A 148 4.48 13.45 12.32
CA GLN A 148 5.81 13.43 11.74
C GLN A 148 5.93 12.09 11.05
N CYS A 149 5.58 12.08 9.77
CA CYS A 149 5.54 10.89 8.96
C CYS A 149 6.84 10.82 8.16
N GLU A 150 7.55 9.71 8.29
CA GLU A 150 8.72 9.44 7.47
C GLU A 150 8.34 8.54 6.30
N ASP A 151 7.60 7.46 6.55
CA ASP A 151 7.34 6.38 5.57
C ASP A 151 5.94 6.38 4.93
N PHE A 152 5.05 7.27 5.40
CA PHE A 152 3.68 7.45 4.90
C PHE A 152 3.28 8.92 5.09
N ASP A 153 3.82 9.80 4.26
CA ASP A 153 3.64 11.25 4.32
C ASP A 153 2.82 11.74 3.11
N PRO A 154 1.53 12.08 3.30
CA PRO A 154 0.61 12.46 2.21
C PRO A 154 0.95 13.73 1.41
N LEU A 155 2.09 14.35 1.70
CA LEU A 155 2.60 15.54 1.00
C LEU A 155 3.95 15.28 0.34
N ASN A 156 4.44 14.04 0.34
CA ASN A 156 5.77 13.68 -0.11
C ASN A 156 5.87 12.29 -0.77
N ALA A 157 5.45 12.23 -2.04
CA ALA A 157 5.45 11.08 -2.96
C ALA A 157 6.76 10.29 -3.17
N SER A 158 7.82 10.61 -2.43
CA SER A 158 9.05 9.81 -2.36
C SER A 158 8.86 8.44 -1.70
N ASP A 159 7.82 8.29 -0.88
CA ASP A 159 7.46 7.09 -0.15
C ASP A 159 6.67 6.05 -0.95
N ALA A 160 6.11 6.41 -2.11
CA ALA A 160 5.59 5.46 -3.10
C ALA A 160 6.51 4.26 -3.38
N THR A 161 7.82 4.48 -3.26
CA THR A 161 8.85 3.49 -3.57
C THR A 161 9.56 2.94 -2.33
N LYS A 162 9.03 3.21 -1.14
CA LYS A 162 9.55 2.61 0.08
C LYS A 162 8.98 1.21 0.26
N ASP A 163 9.82 0.38 0.83
CA ASP A 163 9.53 -1.00 1.22
C ASP A 163 10.03 -1.14 2.68
N PRO A 164 9.20 -0.74 3.67
CA PRO A 164 9.61 -0.66 5.06
C PRO A 164 9.90 -2.02 5.68
N ASP A 165 9.20 -3.08 5.27
CA ASP A 165 9.39 -4.41 5.80
C ASP A 165 10.46 -5.22 5.05
N MET A 166 10.81 -4.84 3.81
CA MET A 166 11.85 -5.44 2.98
C MET A 166 11.51 -6.88 2.59
N ASP A 167 10.31 -7.09 2.08
CA ASP A 167 9.79 -8.39 1.70
C ASP A 167 9.87 -8.70 0.19
N GLY A 168 10.28 -7.71 -0.62
CA GLY A 168 10.71 -7.92 -1.99
C GLY A 168 11.93 -8.87 -2.12
N PHE A 169 12.18 -9.37 -3.32
CA PHE A 169 13.26 -10.34 -3.57
C PHE A 169 13.97 -10.12 -4.91
N ASP A 170 15.19 -10.65 -5.02
CA ASP A 170 16.08 -10.46 -6.18
C ASP A 170 15.60 -11.33 -7.36
N VAL A 171 14.62 -10.79 -8.08
CA VAL A 171 13.96 -11.44 -9.21
C VAL A 171 14.97 -11.83 -10.27
N ASN A 172 15.91 -10.94 -10.60
CA ASN A 172 16.85 -11.14 -11.70
C ASN A 172 18.11 -11.95 -11.30
N ARG A 173 18.33 -12.12 -9.99
CA ARG A 173 19.39 -12.92 -9.36
C ARG A 173 20.80 -12.41 -9.66
N ASP A 174 20.98 -11.10 -9.75
CA ASP A 174 22.29 -10.47 -9.90
C ASP A 174 23.01 -10.22 -8.56
N GLY A 175 22.35 -10.54 -7.45
CA GLY A 175 22.82 -10.38 -6.08
C GLY A 175 22.61 -8.98 -5.51
N ILE A 176 21.86 -8.11 -6.21
CA ILE A 176 21.62 -6.71 -5.84
C ILE A 176 20.14 -6.40 -5.96
N MET A 177 19.47 -6.28 -4.81
CA MET A 177 18.13 -5.72 -4.74
C MET A 177 18.09 -4.29 -5.27
N ASN A 178 17.27 -4.04 -6.29
CA ASN A 178 16.98 -2.71 -6.80
C ASN A 178 15.50 -2.31 -6.57
N GLN A 179 15.18 -1.04 -6.85
CA GLN A 179 13.85 -0.47 -6.60
C GLN A 179 12.72 -1.17 -7.39
N ASN A 180 13.02 -1.81 -8.52
CA ASN A 180 12.01 -2.57 -9.30
C ASN A 180 11.79 -3.99 -8.75
N GLU A 181 12.54 -4.38 -7.72
CA GLU A 181 12.47 -5.70 -7.07
C GLU A 181 11.92 -5.59 -5.64
N TRP A 182 11.66 -4.36 -5.18
CA TRP A 182 10.94 -4.11 -3.95
C TRP A 182 9.45 -4.34 -4.18
N TYR A 183 8.77 -4.79 -3.13
CA TYR A 183 7.33 -4.78 -3.07
C TYR A 183 6.98 -3.59 -2.17
N THR A 184 6.42 -2.56 -2.78
CA THR A 184 6.37 -1.22 -2.17
C THR A 184 5.06 -0.99 -1.44
N SER A 185 5.05 -0.09 -0.46
CA SER A 185 3.84 0.23 0.33
C SER A 185 2.61 0.57 -0.54
N SER A 186 2.83 1.22 -1.69
CA SER A 186 1.77 1.58 -2.64
C SER A 186 1.20 0.35 -3.36
N GLU A 187 2.05 -0.60 -3.75
CA GLU A 187 1.65 -1.88 -4.36
C GLU A 187 0.91 -2.77 -3.36
N GLU A 188 1.34 -2.76 -2.11
CA GLU A 188 0.73 -3.48 -1.01
C GLU A 188 -0.66 -2.96 -0.64
N TYR A 189 -0.79 -1.63 -0.54
CA TYR A 189 -2.07 -0.98 -0.29
C TYR A 189 -3.11 -1.41 -1.33
N ILE A 190 -2.74 -1.36 -2.61
CA ILE A 190 -3.66 -1.61 -3.73
C ILE A 190 -3.80 -3.10 -4.08
N TYR A 191 -3.10 -4.00 -3.36
CA TYR A 191 -3.14 -5.43 -3.64
C TYR A 191 -4.58 -5.98 -3.64
N GLY A 192 -4.91 -6.75 -4.67
CA GLY A 192 -6.25 -7.32 -4.86
C GLY A 192 -7.32 -6.34 -5.37
N ALA A 193 -7.01 -5.05 -5.52
CA ALA A 193 -7.94 -4.08 -6.09
C ALA A 193 -8.20 -4.36 -7.58
N PRO A 194 -9.45 -4.18 -8.06
CA PRO A 194 -9.74 -4.36 -9.46
C PRO A 194 -9.06 -3.26 -10.28
N SER A 195 -8.62 -3.58 -11.50
CA SER A 195 -7.94 -2.63 -12.40
C SER A 195 -8.68 -1.33 -12.73
N ASN A 196 -9.98 -1.26 -12.38
CA ASN A 196 -10.81 -0.07 -12.56
C ASN A 196 -11.05 0.72 -11.27
N HIS A 197 -10.41 0.34 -10.16
CA HIS A 197 -10.51 1.04 -8.89
C HIS A 197 -9.97 2.47 -8.99
N THR A 198 -10.67 3.42 -8.41
CA THR A 198 -10.24 4.81 -8.29
C THR A 198 -10.82 5.36 -7.00
N THR A 199 -9.98 5.77 -6.06
CA THR A 199 -10.38 6.16 -4.70
C THR A 199 -11.43 7.26 -4.69
N GLU A 200 -11.28 8.28 -5.55
CA GLU A 200 -12.24 9.37 -5.70
C GLU A 200 -13.66 8.90 -6.04
N LEU A 201 -13.79 7.75 -6.72
CA LEU A 201 -15.09 7.19 -7.11
C LEU A 201 -15.55 6.11 -6.14
N ASP A 202 -14.65 5.17 -5.86
CA ASP A 202 -14.96 3.89 -5.25
C ASP A 202 -14.67 3.87 -3.75
N GLY A 203 -13.95 4.86 -3.21
CA GLY A 203 -13.50 4.94 -1.82
C GLY A 203 -12.20 4.19 -1.55
N LEU A 204 -11.69 4.28 -0.33
CA LEU A 204 -10.53 3.55 0.18
C LEU A 204 -10.64 2.04 -0.07
N TRP A 205 -9.50 1.38 -0.32
CA TRP A 205 -9.40 -0.07 -0.48
C TRP A 205 -9.53 -0.84 0.86
N CYS A 206 -10.72 -0.76 1.45
CA CYS A 206 -11.11 -1.44 2.66
C CYS A 206 -12.58 -1.92 2.58
N ALA A 207 -12.97 -2.80 3.49
CA ALA A 207 -14.33 -3.27 3.66
C ALA A 207 -14.87 -2.81 5.02
N ALA A 208 -16.07 -2.22 5.06
CA ALA A 208 -16.70 -1.72 6.28
C ALA A 208 -18.18 -2.12 6.40
N THR A 209 -18.63 -2.46 7.61
CA THR A 209 -20.03 -2.73 7.96
C THR A 209 -20.63 -1.60 8.79
N LEU A 210 -20.97 -0.51 8.11
CA LEU A 210 -21.59 0.67 8.72
C LEU A 210 -22.94 0.34 9.41
N PRO A 211 -23.29 1.01 10.53
CA PRO A 211 -22.57 2.09 11.21
C PRO A 211 -21.63 1.59 12.32
N GLU A 212 -21.53 0.27 12.47
CA GLU A 212 -20.67 -0.38 13.44
C GLU A 212 -19.27 -0.52 12.81
N GLY A 213 -18.30 -0.93 13.60
CA GLY A 213 -16.94 -1.06 13.12
C GLY A 213 -16.15 -2.05 13.94
N SER A 214 -14.87 -2.24 13.61
CA SER A 214 -14.11 -3.30 14.27
C SER A 214 -13.91 -3.02 15.76
N LEU A 215 -14.13 -4.06 16.58
CA LEU A 215 -13.73 -4.09 17.99
C LEU A 215 -12.21 -4.31 18.15
N LEU A 216 -11.55 -4.76 17.08
CA LEU A 216 -10.12 -5.00 17.06
C LEU A 216 -9.40 -3.74 16.56
N THR A 217 -8.25 -3.45 17.17
CA THR A 217 -7.46 -2.25 16.87
C THR A 217 -6.16 -2.56 16.15
N ASN A 218 -5.88 -3.84 15.89
CA ASN A 218 -4.68 -4.28 15.22
C ASN A 218 -4.99 -4.55 13.76
N TRP A 219 -3.98 -4.42 12.91
CA TRP A 219 -4.05 -4.80 11.51
C TRP A 219 -4.64 -6.22 11.31
N PRO A 220 -5.44 -6.45 10.26
CA PRO A 220 -5.89 -5.50 9.23
C PRO A 220 -7.11 -4.66 9.63
N PHE A 221 -7.57 -4.77 10.88
CA PHE A 221 -8.82 -4.16 11.31
C PHE A 221 -8.70 -2.65 11.50
N ILE A 222 -9.72 -1.94 11.02
CA ILE A 222 -9.84 -0.49 11.16
C ILE A 222 -10.60 -0.21 12.47
N PRO A 223 -9.94 0.41 13.46
CA PRO A 223 -10.54 0.66 14.77
C PRO A 223 -11.69 1.68 14.67
N THR A 224 -12.75 1.47 15.45
CA THR A 224 -13.91 2.39 15.48
C THR A 224 -14.35 2.83 16.86
N GLY A 225 -15.24 3.83 16.85
CA GLY A 225 -15.91 4.35 18.02
C GLY A 225 -15.28 5.65 18.52
N VAL A 226 -15.84 6.18 19.61
CA VAL A 226 -15.54 7.52 20.16
C VAL A 226 -14.04 7.79 20.41
N ASN A 227 -13.23 6.74 20.52
CA ASN A 227 -11.80 6.85 20.79
C ASN A 227 -10.90 6.61 19.55
N ALA A 228 -11.47 6.30 18.39
CA ALA A 228 -10.69 6.20 17.16
C ALA A 228 -10.23 7.60 16.72
N THR A 229 -8.97 7.71 16.32
CA THR A 229 -8.39 8.99 15.90
C THR A 229 -9.01 9.48 14.59
N PHE A 230 -9.21 8.58 13.64
CA PHE A 230 -9.80 8.85 12.33
C PHE A 230 -11.18 8.21 12.27
N GLN A 231 -12.23 9.04 12.24
CA GLN A 231 -13.62 8.56 12.25
C GLN A 231 -14.16 8.31 10.83
N ASN A 232 -13.54 8.92 9.81
CA ASN A 232 -14.03 8.94 8.44
C ASN A 232 -13.50 7.77 7.58
N LEU A 233 -12.50 7.02 8.07
CA LEU A 233 -11.94 5.85 7.37
C LEU A 233 -13.00 4.80 6.96
N LEU A 234 -13.92 4.41 7.87
CA LEU A 234 -14.92 3.39 7.54
C LEU A 234 -15.96 3.89 6.53
N PRO A 235 -16.56 5.08 6.71
CA PRO A 235 -17.44 5.67 5.70
C PRO A 235 -16.81 5.79 4.31
N ALA A 236 -15.49 5.98 4.25
CA ALA A 236 -14.72 6.09 3.03
C ALA A 236 -14.41 4.73 2.36
N CYS A 237 -14.60 3.60 3.06
CA CYS A 237 -14.31 2.29 2.49
C CYS A 237 -15.15 1.99 1.25
N THR A 238 -14.52 1.30 0.30
CA THR A 238 -15.19 0.76 -0.87
C THR A 238 -16.21 -0.31 -0.52
N ASN A 239 -17.10 -0.62 -1.47
CA ASN A 239 -18.13 -1.65 -1.32
C ASN A 239 -17.60 -3.06 -1.68
N ALA A 240 -16.34 -3.33 -1.34
CA ALA A 240 -15.71 -4.64 -1.53
C ALA A 240 -15.93 -5.52 -0.29
N GLU A 241 -15.86 -6.84 -0.50
CA GLU A 241 -16.03 -7.83 0.55
C GLU A 241 -14.71 -8.53 0.82
N SER A 242 -14.43 -8.82 2.09
CA SER A 242 -13.31 -9.69 2.48
C SER A 242 -13.79 -11.13 2.67
N PRO A 243 -13.00 -12.16 2.32
CA PRO A 243 -13.31 -13.55 2.63
C PRO A 243 -13.37 -13.84 4.14
N VAL A 244 -12.68 -13.02 4.95
CA VAL A 244 -12.68 -13.11 6.41
C VAL A 244 -12.81 -11.73 7.05
N GLY A 245 -13.57 -11.67 8.13
CA GLY A 245 -13.73 -10.45 8.91
C GLY A 245 -14.59 -9.39 8.23
N GLU A 246 -14.75 -8.28 8.93
CA GLU A 246 -15.38 -7.03 8.52
C GLU A 246 -14.53 -5.89 9.06
N ASP A 247 -14.73 -4.67 8.53
CA ASP A 247 -14.07 -3.44 9.01
C ASP A 247 -12.54 -3.51 8.96
N LEU A 248 -11.99 -3.76 7.77
CA LEU A 248 -10.57 -4.04 7.58
C LEU A 248 -10.02 -3.54 6.23
N TRP A 249 -8.72 -3.31 6.19
CA TRP A 249 -7.96 -3.07 4.96
C TRP A 249 -7.85 -4.33 4.11
N LEU A 250 -8.00 -4.18 2.80
CA LEU A 250 -8.10 -5.33 1.88
C LEU A 250 -6.76 -5.77 1.29
N GLY A 251 -5.77 -4.88 1.20
CA GLY A 251 -4.39 -5.15 0.75
C GLY A 251 -3.54 -5.94 1.77
N THR A 252 -2.24 -6.00 1.52
CA THR A 252 -1.22 -6.55 2.44
C THR A 252 -0.74 -5.47 3.43
N ASP A 253 -0.01 -5.86 4.48
CA ASP A 253 0.50 -4.96 5.52
C ASP A 253 1.92 -4.46 5.18
N PRO A 254 2.12 -3.17 4.85
CA PRO A 254 3.46 -2.70 4.47
C PRO A 254 4.53 -2.69 5.55
N LEU A 255 4.18 -3.16 6.75
CA LEU A 255 5.08 -3.29 7.88
C LEU A 255 5.32 -4.74 8.28
N LEU A 256 4.69 -5.71 7.62
CA LEU A 256 4.81 -7.13 7.92
C LEU A 256 4.94 -7.93 6.63
N LYS A 257 6.12 -8.52 6.47
CA LYS A 257 6.49 -9.34 5.30
C LYS A 257 5.52 -10.43 4.86
N ASP A 258 4.59 -10.83 5.71
CA ASP A 258 3.79 -12.03 5.54
C ASP A 258 2.40 -11.76 6.16
N SER A 259 1.49 -11.30 5.29
CA SER A 259 0.20 -10.68 5.60
C SER A 259 -0.98 -11.64 5.58
N ASP A 260 -0.68 -12.93 5.50
CA ASP A 260 -1.60 -14.04 5.64
C ASP A 260 -2.65 -13.83 6.73
N ARG A 261 -3.92 -13.82 6.34
CA ARG A 261 -5.04 -13.53 7.25
C ARG A 261 -6.08 -14.64 7.32
N TYR A 262 -6.09 -15.57 6.37
CA TYR A 262 -7.01 -16.70 6.38
C TYR A 262 -6.38 -18.00 5.91
N ASN A 263 -7.06 -19.11 6.18
CA ASN A 263 -6.69 -20.43 5.69
C ASN A 263 -7.91 -21.12 5.09
N TRP A 264 -7.74 -21.71 3.90
CA TRP A 264 -8.75 -22.56 3.26
C TRP A 264 -8.50 -24.04 3.58
N ASP A 265 -9.50 -24.73 4.15
CA ASP A 265 -9.39 -26.16 4.48
C ASP A 265 -10.02 -27.10 3.42
N GLY A 266 -10.31 -26.59 2.22
CA GLY A 266 -11.03 -27.32 1.17
C GLY A 266 -12.55 -27.29 1.30
N PHE A 267 -13.08 -26.76 2.42
CA PHE A 267 -14.52 -26.66 2.67
C PHE A 267 -14.95 -25.26 3.13
N SER A 268 -14.14 -24.63 3.98
CA SER A 268 -14.44 -23.34 4.62
C SER A 268 -13.19 -22.49 4.80
N ILE A 269 -13.38 -21.18 4.69
CA ILE A 269 -12.35 -20.20 5.02
C ILE A 269 -12.35 -19.98 6.53
N ARG A 270 -11.16 -19.99 7.14
CA ARG A 270 -10.96 -19.72 8.58
C ARG A 270 -10.04 -18.54 8.77
N SER A 271 -10.48 -17.55 9.53
CA SER A 271 -9.62 -16.43 9.95
C SER A 271 -8.48 -16.93 10.85
N LEU A 272 -7.29 -16.36 10.66
CA LEU A 272 -6.09 -16.74 11.39
C LEU A 272 -5.79 -15.83 12.59
N PHE A 273 -6.44 -14.67 12.68
CA PHE A 273 -6.16 -13.69 13.71
C PHE A 273 -6.20 -14.29 15.13
N PRO A 274 -5.18 -14.03 15.99
CA PRO A 274 -4.04 -13.12 15.80
C PRO A 274 -2.76 -13.80 15.26
N SER A 275 -2.84 -15.02 14.75
CA SER A 275 -1.72 -15.63 14.02
C SER A 275 -1.69 -15.07 12.61
N PHE A 276 -0.49 -14.76 12.15
CA PHE A 276 -0.22 -14.38 10.77
C PHE A 276 0.83 -15.33 10.23
N GLY A 277 0.85 -15.46 8.91
CA GLY A 277 1.98 -16.02 8.19
C GLY A 277 2.04 -17.52 7.94
N ASP A 278 2.53 -17.85 6.76
CA ASP A 278 2.92 -19.17 6.31
C ASP A 278 4.43 -19.32 6.09
N GLY A 279 5.18 -18.24 6.17
CA GLY A 279 6.62 -18.20 6.02
C GLY A 279 7.10 -17.89 4.59
N ILE A 280 6.19 -17.64 3.65
CA ILE A 280 6.48 -17.04 2.35
C ILE A 280 6.21 -15.52 2.47
N PRO A 281 7.09 -14.65 1.96
CA PRO A 281 6.84 -13.21 1.97
C PRO A 281 5.80 -12.77 0.93
N ASP A 282 5.05 -11.71 1.21
CA ASP A 282 3.98 -11.21 0.34
C ASP A 282 4.54 -10.84 -1.04
N GLY A 283 5.68 -10.15 -1.10
CA GLY A 283 6.36 -9.80 -2.34
C GLY A 283 6.75 -11.01 -3.20
N TRP A 284 7.08 -12.15 -2.59
CA TRP A 284 7.31 -13.41 -3.31
C TRP A 284 6.00 -13.96 -3.86
N GLU A 285 4.97 -14.03 -3.02
CA GLU A 285 3.67 -14.59 -3.41
C GLU A 285 3.05 -13.81 -4.57
N VAL A 286 3.01 -12.48 -4.47
CA VAL A 286 2.48 -11.61 -5.52
C VAL A 286 3.23 -11.79 -6.84
N HIS A 287 4.56 -11.91 -6.81
CA HIS A 287 5.34 -12.09 -8.03
C HIS A 287 5.01 -13.39 -8.77
N PHE A 288 4.80 -14.49 -8.02
CA PHE A 288 4.47 -15.79 -8.58
C PHE A 288 2.96 -16.02 -8.77
N GLY A 289 2.12 -15.05 -8.38
CA GLY A 289 0.67 -15.13 -8.53
C GLY A 289 -0.02 -15.98 -7.47
N ILE A 290 0.67 -16.22 -6.35
CA ILE A 290 0.16 -16.86 -5.14
C ILE A 290 -0.62 -15.80 -4.34
N ASP A 291 -1.65 -16.21 -3.58
CA ASP A 291 -2.43 -15.28 -2.76
C ASP A 291 -1.76 -15.02 -1.39
N PRO A 292 -1.12 -13.85 -1.15
CA PRO A 292 -0.42 -13.48 0.09
C PRO A 292 -1.31 -13.34 1.32
N LEU A 293 -2.63 -13.43 1.14
CA LEU A 293 -3.59 -13.36 2.23
C LEU A 293 -4.04 -14.75 2.68
N ASN A 294 -3.67 -15.80 1.95
CA ASN A 294 -4.12 -17.17 2.12
C ASN A 294 -2.99 -18.14 2.47
N ARG A 295 -2.93 -18.49 3.76
CA ARG A 295 -1.92 -19.36 4.36
C ARG A 295 -1.87 -20.78 3.83
N SER A 296 -2.96 -21.22 3.19
CA SER A 296 -2.99 -22.57 2.62
C SER A 296 -2.21 -22.65 1.32
N SER A 297 -1.94 -21.51 0.68
CA SER A 297 -1.19 -21.42 -0.57
C SER A 297 0.25 -21.88 -0.40
N ALA A 298 0.88 -21.73 0.77
CA ALA A 298 2.21 -22.29 1.00
C ALA A 298 2.34 -23.80 0.73
N LEU A 299 1.27 -24.59 0.92
CA LEU A 299 1.31 -26.05 0.78
C LEU A 299 0.75 -26.54 -0.56
N THR A 300 0.28 -25.63 -1.41
CA THR A 300 -0.18 -26.00 -2.75
C THR A 300 0.99 -26.06 -3.72
N ASP A 301 0.85 -26.95 -4.69
CA ASP A 301 1.74 -27.11 -5.85
C ASP A 301 0.86 -26.78 -7.07
N GLU A 302 0.96 -25.54 -7.55
CA GLU A 302 0.08 -25.01 -8.60
C GLU A 302 0.58 -25.34 -10.01
N ASP A 303 1.89 -25.55 -10.18
CA ASP A 303 2.52 -25.83 -11.48
C ASP A 303 2.80 -27.32 -11.71
N PHE A 304 2.61 -28.16 -10.68
CA PHE A 304 2.66 -29.62 -10.70
C PHE A 304 4.03 -30.17 -11.11
N ASP A 305 5.11 -29.54 -10.65
CA ASP A 305 6.48 -29.88 -11.02
C ASP A 305 7.17 -30.88 -10.06
N GLY A 306 6.44 -31.37 -9.05
CA GLY A 306 6.89 -32.37 -8.09
C GLY A 306 7.45 -33.68 -8.68
N TRP A 307 8.11 -34.49 -7.83
CA TRP A 307 8.75 -35.75 -8.21
C TRP A 307 8.28 -36.96 -7.41
N ASP A 308 7.74 -37.95 -8.12
CA ASP A 308 7.38 -39.26 -7.60
C ASP A 308 8.66 -40.05 -7.25
N ALA A 309 9.17 -39.79 -6.05
CA ALA A 309 10.41 -40.35 -5.54
C ALA A 309 10.30 -41.85 -5.31
N ASN A 310 9.09 -42.34 -4.99
CA ASN A 310 8.84 -43.73 -4.67
C ASN A 310 8.40 -44.59 -5.89
N LEU A 311 8.08 -43.93 -7.02
CA LEU A 311 7.67 -44.51 -8.30
C LEU A 311 6.35 -45.29 -8.24
N ASP A 312 5.39 -44.88 -7.41
CA ASP A 312 4.06 -45.49 -7.31
C ASP A 312 3.02 -44.88 -8.27
N GLY A 313 3.40 -43.82 -8.99
CA GLY A 313 2.57 -43.11 -9.95
C GLY A 313 1.65 -42.05 -9.34
N VAL A 314 1.87 -41.64 -8.09
CA VAL A 314 1.13 -40.58 -7.39
C VAL A 314 2.12 -39.57 -6.83
N PHE A 315 1.81 -38.27 -6.96
CA PHE A 315 2.51 -37.23 -6.21
C PHE A 315 1.76 -36.99 -4.90
N SER A 316 2.33 -37.44 -3.80
CA SER A 316 1.76 -37.20 -2.47
C SER A 316 1.86 -35.71 -2.09
N PRO A 317 0.77 -35.07 -1.64
CA PRO A 317 0.79 -33.65 -1.27
C PRO A 317 1.45 -33.42 0.08
N ASP A 318 1.92 -32.20 0.28
CA ASP A 318 2.41 -31.76 1.58
C ASP A 318 1.27 -31.56 2.58
N VAL A 319 1.41 -32.20 3.74
CA VAL A 319 0.39 -32.18 4.79
C VAL A 319 0.64 -31.10 5.85
N SER A 320 1.85 -30.54 5.88
CA SER A 320 2.24 -29.50 6.85
C SER A 320 3.56 -28.86 6.46
N ARG A 321 3.75 -27.58 6.83
CA ARG A 321 4.99 -26.81 6.61
C ARG A 321 6.18 -27.23 7.48
N THR A 322 6.02 -28.26 8.33
CA THR A 322 7.17 -28.78 9.10
C THR A 322 8.12 -29.53 8.18
N GLU A 323 9.42 -29.36 8.35
CA GLU A 323 10.47 -30.06 7.58
C GLU A 323 10.22 -31.58 7.47
N THR A 324 9.76 -32.22 8.55
CA THR A 324 9.47 -33.67 8.54
C THR A 324 8.27 -34.07 7.69
N ALA A 325 7.32 -33.16 7.48
CA ALA A 325 6.13 -33.41 6.68
C ALA A 325 6.39 -33.08 5.20
N LEU A 326 7.09 -31.98 4.93
CA LEU A 326 7.58 -31.62 3.60
C LEU A 326 8.45 -32.74 3.01
N ALA A 327 9.41 -33.25 3.79
CA ALA A 327 10.27 -34.37 3.35
C ALA A 327 9.53 -35.72 3.11
N LEU A 328 8.24 -35.81 3.45
CA LEU A 328 7.40 -36.98 3.16
C LEU A 328 6.50 -36.77 1.94
N GLY A 329 6.21 -35.51 1.58
CA GLY A 329 5.52 -35.18 0.34
C GLY A 329 6.41 -35.38 -0.88
N GLU A 330 5.77 -35.46 -2.03
CA GLU A 330 6.40 -35.61 -3.35
C GLU A 330 6.01 -34.49 -4.31
N GLN A 331 4.94 -33.75 -4.01
CA GLN A 331 4.70 -32.43 -4.58
C GLN A 331 5.82 -31.49 -4.16
N LEU A 332 6.15 -30.52 -4.99
CA LEU A 332 7.04 -29.43 -4.62
C LEU A 332 6.13 -28.25 -4.29
N SER A 333 5.87 -28.01 -3.01
CA SER A 333 4.95 -26.93 -2.63
C SER A 333 5.61 -25.55 -2.71
N ASN A 334 4.78 -24.51 -2.83
CA ASN A 334 5.22 -23.11 -2.88
C ASN A 334 6.23 -22.75 -1.76
N ILE A 335 6.06 -23.27 -0.54
CA ILE A 335 6.99 -23.04 0.58
C ILE A 335 8.34 -23.74 0.37
N GLU A 336 8.35 -24.92 -0.26
CA GLU A 336 9.59 -25.60 -0.60
C GLU A 336 10.34 -24.87 -1.71
N GLU A 337 9.63 -24.36 -2.71
CA GLU A 337 10.22 -23.51 -3.75
C GLU A 337 10.87 -22.25 -3.15
N TYR A 338 10.17 -21.56 -2.25
CA TYR A 338 10.70 -20.40 -1.54
C TYR A 338 11.94 -20.77 -0.70
N ASN A 339 11.90 -21.89 0.03
CA ASN A 339 13.04 -22.37 0.81
C ASN A 339 14.25 -22.71 -0.08
N ILE A 340 14.03 -23.27 -1.27
CA ILE A 340 15.09 -23.53 -2.25
C ILE A 340 15.70 -22.22 -2.73
N TYR A 341 14.89 -21.18 -2.96
CA TYR A 341 15.40 -19.86 -3.33
C TYR A 341 16.27 -19.24 -2.23
N PHE A 342 15.86 -19.34 -0.96
CA PHE A 342 16.50 -18.66 0.16
C PHE A 342 17.78 -19.34 0.70
N ASP A 343 17.96 -20.67 0.49
CA ASP A 343 19.11 -21.53 0.84
C ASP A 343 20.21 -20.91 1.75
N ASP A 344 19.86 -20.62 3.01
CA ASP A 344 20.75 -20.07 4.05
C ASP A 344 21.52 -18.78 3.63
N GLY A 345 20.88 -17.92 2.84
CA GLY A 345 21.47 -16.69 2.31
C GLY A 345 22.30 -16.89 1.04
N ASN A 346 22.28 -18.09 0.45
CA ASN A 346 22.76 -18.33 -0.90
C ASN A 346 21.55 -18.28 -1.84
N GLN A 347 21.57 -17.41 -2.84
CA GLN A 347 20.57 -17.45 -3.89
C GLN A 347 20.84 -18.65 -4.80
N VAL A 348 19.93 -19.62 -4.84
CA VAL A 348 20.05 -20.76 -5.74
C VAL A 348 19.48 -20.41 -7.10
N ILE A 349 20.37 -20.30 -8.10
CA ILE A 349 19.92 -20.24 -9.50
C ILE A 349 19.57 -21.66 -9.95
N ALA A 350 18.29 -22.01 -9.83
CA ALA A 350 17.71 -23.18 -10.47
C ALA A 350 17.81 -23.06 -11.99
N GLY A 351 18.19 -24.15 -12.66
CA GLY A 351 18.42 -24.19 -14.09
C GLY A 351 19.58 -25.13 -14.46
N LEU A 352 19.63 -25.51 -15.73
CA LEU A 352 20.71 -26.34 -16.23
C LEU A 352 22.00 -25.52 -16.23
N LYS A 353 23.07 -26.13 -15.74
CA LYS A 353 24.43 -25.63 -15.85
C LYS A 353 25.28 -26.74 -16.42
N SER A 354 26.17 -26.39 -17.34
CA SER A 354 27.13 -27.35 -17.91
C SER A 354 28.55 -26.79 -17.79
N VAL A 355 29.50 -27.70 -17.71
CA VAL A 355 30.93 -27.39 -17.74
C VAL A 355 31.56 -28.28 -18.80
N GLU A 356 32.53 -27.76 -19.52
CA GLU A 356 33.29 -28.57 -20.47
C GLU A 356 34.27 -29.46 -19.70
N PHE A 357 34.22 -30.76 -19.98
CA PHE A 357 35.11 -31.73 -19.36
C PHE A 357 36.55 -31.53 -19.88
N ASP A 358 37.52 -31.49 -18.97
CA ASP A 358 38.97 -31.33 -19.26
C ASP A 358 39.38 -29.94 -19.80
N ALA A 359 38.62 -28.90 -19.47
CA ALA A 359 38.97 -27.52 -19.84
C ALA A 359 40.13 -26.97 -18.98
N GLU A 360 41.14 -26.38 -19.63
CA GLU A 360 42.26 -25.70 -18.94
C GLU A 360 41.82 -24.36 -18.29
N ASN A 361 40.66 -23.82 -18.68
CA ASN A 361 40.06 -22.59 -18.16
C ASN A 361 38.62 -22.86 -17.66
N PRO A 362 38.05 -22.02 -16.79
CA PRO A 362 36.66 -22.17 -16.34
C PRO A 362 35.67 -22.02 -17.52
N THR A 363 34.78 -23.01 -17.70
CA THR A 363 33.83 -23.09 -18.82
C THR A 363 32.37 -23.23 -18.36
N LEU A 364 32.02 -22.67 -17.19
CA LEU A 364 30.64 -22.70 -16.70
C LEU A 364 29.72 -22.02 -17.72
N PHE A 365 28.76 -22.79 -18.24
CA PHE A 365 27.71 -22.33 -19.13
C PHE A 365 26.36 -22.55 -18.44
N SER A 366 25.61 -21.47 -18.24
CA SER A 366 24.26 -21.47 -17.67
C SER A 366 23.22 -21.33 -18.76
N TYR A 367 22.17 -22.14 -18.71
CA TYR A 367 21.05 -22.05 -19.63
C TYR A 367 19.95 -21.20 -18.98
N PRO A 368 19.58 -20.03 -19.53
CA PRO A 368 18.57 -19.16 -18.95
C PRO A 368 17.17 -19.77 -19.05
N ILE A 369 16.29 -19.44 -18.11
CA ILE A 369 14.86 -19.78 -18.19
C ILE A 369 14.16 -18.62 -18.87
N SER A 370 13.80 -18.82 -20.14
CA SER A 370 13.15 -17.78 -20.92
C SER A 370 12.30 -18.39 -22.03
N PHE A 371 11.07 -17.89 -22.14
CA PHE A 371 10.17 -18.17 -23.26
C PHE A 371 10.56 -17.43 -24.55
N ALA A 372 11.49 -16.47 -24.47
CA ALA A 372 11.94 -15.66 -25.59
C ALA A 372 13.48 -15.53 -25.57
N THR A 373 14.14 -16.34 -26.38
CA THR A 373 15.61 -16.34 -26.54
C THR A 373 15.99 -15.85 -27.93
N SER A 374 17.22 -15.36 -28.07
CA SER A 374 17.82 -15.14 -29.38
C SER A 374 18.09 -16.48 -30.08
N ASN A 375 17.97 -16.56 -31.41
CA ASN A 375 18.11 -17.83 -32.17
C ASN A 375 19.40 -18.64 -31.91
N ASP A 376 20.43 -18.04 -31.29
CA ASP A 376 21.71 -18.68 -30.99
C ASP A 376 21.86 -19.09 -29.51
N GLU A 377 20.88 -18.84 -28.65
CA GLU A 377 20.90 -19.18 -27.22
C GLU A 377 19.88 -20.26 -26.89
N MET A 378 20.36 -21.38 -26.33
CA MET A 378 19.47 -22.40 -25.76
C MET A 378 18.94 -21.90 -24.42
N SER A 379 17.62 -21.69 -24.32
CA SER A 379 16.94 -21.56 -23.04
C SER A 379 16.30 -22.88 -22.63
N ILE A 380 15.94 -22.92 -21.36
CA ILE A 380 15.14 -23.95 -20.76
C ILE A 380 13.77 -23.38 -20.41
N ILE A 381 12.75 -24.22 -20.43
CA ILE A 381 11.36 -23.83 -20.19
C ILE A 381 10.84 -24.28 -18.82
N HIS A 382 11.59 -25.15 -18.11
CA HIS A 382 11.28 -25.60 -16.76
C HIS A 382 12.56 -25.71 -15.94
N HIS A 383 12.42 -25.64 -14.61
CA HIS A 383 13.52 -25.75 -13.66
C HIS A 383 14.05 -27.19 -13.50
N ASP A 384 13.28 -28.21 -13.90
CA ASP A 384 13.44 -29.64 -13.63
C ASP A 384 14.03 -30.45 -14.81
N ILE A 385 15.17 -30.02 -15.35
CA ILE A 385 15.73 -30.65 -16.57
C ILE A 385 16.41 -31.99 -16.27
N ARG A 386 15.79 -33.08 -16.70
CA ARG A 386 16.31 -34.45 -16.48
C ARG A 386 17.14 -35.01 -17.61
N ALA A 387 16.89 -34.55 -18.83
CA ALA A 387 17.63 -34.99 -20.02
C ALA A 387 17.54 -33.92 -21.12
N MET A 388 18.65 -33.71 -21.82
CA MET A 388 18.66 -32.95 -23.07
C MET A 388 18.52 -33.92 -24.24
N ASP A 389 17.39 -33.88 -24.93
CA ASP A 389 17.22 -34.62 -26.18
C ASP A 389 17.70 -33.75 -27.35
N VAL A 390 18.81 -34.15 -27.97
CA VAL A 390 19.31 -33.49 -29.18
C VAL A 390 18.49 -34.01 -30.35
N VAL A 391 17.50 -33.25 -30.78
CA VAL A 391 16.75 -33.55 -32.01
C VAL A 391 17.68 -33.30 -33.20
N GLY A 392 18.31 -34.37 -33.67
CA GLY A 392 19.21 -34.37 -34.82
C GLY A 392 18.51 -34.34 -36.18
#